data_AF-Q36823-F1
#
_entry.id   AF-Q36823-F1
#
_cell.length_a   1.000
_cell.length_b   1.000
_cell.length_c   1.000
_cell.angle_alpha   90.00
_cell.angle_beta   90.00
_cell.angle_gamma   90.00
#
_symmetry.space_group_name_H-M   'P 1'
#
loop_
_entity.id
_entity.type
_entity.pdbx_description
1 polymer ?
#
loop_
_entity_poly.entity_id
_entity_poly.type
_entity_poly.pdbx_seq_one_letter_code
_entity_poly.pdbx_strand_id
1 'polypeptide(L)'
;LLGSLGALASTIGGVMYMHPFAGGATLLSSGSGLILYTMFVWWRDVPRESTYEGHHTKVVQLGLRYGFTLFIVSEVMFFSAFFRAFFHSPSAPTVEIGAIWPPEGIEVLDPWGIPFLNTLILLSSGA
;
A
#
# COMPACT_ATOMS: atom_id res chain seq x y z
N LEU A 1 15.13 -9.26 12.04
CA LEU A 1 16.13 -9.94 11.18
C LEU A 1 15.49 -10.64 9.98
N LEU A 2 14.55 -11.57 10.16
CA LEU A 2 13.89 -12.23 9.01
C LEU A 2 13.12 -11.24 8.12
N GLY A 3 12.33 -10.34 8.71
CA GLY A 3 11.63 -9.30 7.94
C GLY A 3 12.57 -8.35 7.18
N SER A 4 13.70 -7.95 7.77
CA SER A 4 14.70 -7.09 7.11
C SER A 4 15.44 -7.82 5.98
N LEU A 5 15.74 -9.12 6.16
CA LEU A 5 16.30 -9.95 5.09
C LEU A 5 15.29 -10.19 3.96
N GLY A 6 14.01 -10.39 4.30
CA GLY A 6 12.92 -10.49 3.33
C GLY A 6 12.79 -9.21 2.51
N ALA A 7 12.78 -8.04 3.16
CA ALA A 7 12.76 -6.74 2.49
C ALA A 7 13.98 -6.54 1.55
N LEU A 8 15.18 -6.87 2.02
CA LEU A 8 16.39 -6.80 1.19
C LEU A 8 16.29 -7.74 -0.02
N ALA A 9 15.88 -8.99 0.18
CA ALA A 9 15.71 -9.95 -0.89
C ALA A 9 14.63 -9.50 -1.90
N SER A 10 13.50 -8.96 -1.43
CA SER A 10 12.45 -8.42 -2.32
C SER A 10 12.93 -7.23 -3.14
N THR A 11 13.68 -6.29 -2.54
CA THR A 11 14.20 -5.12 -3.28
C THR A 11 15.22 -5.53 -4.35
N ILE A 12 16.21 -6.36 -3.99
CA ILE A 12 17.21 -6.87 -4.94
C ILE A 12 16.53 -7.73 -6.01
N GLY A 13 15.64 -8.63 -5.61
CA GLY A 13 14.88 -9.49 -6.52
C GLY A 13 14.01 -8.69 -7.49
N GLY A 14 13.39 -7.60 -7.03
CA GLY A 14 12.59 -6.70 -7.86
C GLY A 14 13.43 -5.98 -8.91
N VAL A 15 14.60 -5.45 -8.53
CA VAL A 15 15.54 -4.85 -9.49
C VAL A 15 16.02 -5.90 -10.50
N MET A 16 16.42 -7.08 -10.03
CA MET A 16 16.83 -8.18 -10.91
C MET A 16 15.70 -8.68 -11.82
N TYR A 17 14.44 -8.55 -11.41
CA TYR A 17 13.28 -8.93 -12.22
C TYR A 17 13.01 -7.92 -13.35
N MET A 18 13.22 -6.63 -13.10
CA MET A 18 13.05 -5.56 -14.09
C MET A 18 14.23 -5.44 -15.08
N HIS A 19 15.35 -6.12 -14.80
CA HIS A 19 16.57 -6.12 -15.61
C HIS A 19 16.91 -7.54 -16.10
N PRO A 20 17.78 -7.72 -17.12
CA PRO A 20 18.07 -9.04 -17.70
C PRO A 20 19.02 -9.89 -16.82
N PHE A 21 18.69 -10.06 -15.53
CA PHE A 21 19.42 -10.92 -14.60
C PHE A 21 18.64 -12.20 -14.32
N ALA A 22 19.34 -13.34 -14.34
CA ALA A 22 18.72 -14.63 -14.05
C ALA A 22 18.29 -14.74 -12.57
N GLY A 23 17.14 -15.36 -12.32
CA GLY A 23 16.66 -15.65 -10.96
C GLY A 23 15.99 -14.48 -10.21
N GLY A 24 15.76 -13.34 -10.86
CA GLY A 24 15.09 -12.19 -10.24
C GLY A 24 13.68 -12.51 -9.72
N ALA A 25 12.84 -13.18 -10.53
CA ALA A 25 11.48 -13.57 -10.13
C ALA A 25 11.46 -14.49 -8.90
N THR A 26 12.38 -15.45 -8.83
CA THR A 26 12.49 -16.40 -7.71
C THR A 26 12.98 -15.73 -6.43
N LEU A 27 13.90 -14.78 -6.55
CA LEU A 27 14.38 -14.01 -5.40
C LEU A 27 13.31 -13.05 -4.88
N LEU A 28 12.59 -12.38 -5.79
CA LEU A 28 11.47 -11.50 -5.44
C LEU A 28 10.34 -12.27 -4.74
N SER A 29 9.95 -13.44 -5.26
CA SER A 29 8.87 -14.23 -4.67
C SER A 29 9.26 -14.84 -3.33
N SER A 30 10.48 -15.35 -3.19
CA SER A 30 10.99 -15.87 -1.92
C SER A 30 11.16 -14.78 -0.86
N GLY A 31 11.68 -13.61 -1.23
CA GLY A 31 11.76 -12.44 -0.34
C GLY A 31 10.39 -11.98 0.14
N SER A 32 9.43 -11.88 -0.78
CA SER A 32 8.05 -11.47 -0.45
C SER A 32 7.35 -12.52 0.42
N GLY A 33 7.57 -13.81 0.14
CA GLY A 33 7.10 -14.90 1.00
C GLY A 33 7.67 -14.83 2.42
N LEU A 34 8.95 -14.46 2.57
CA LEU A 34 9.57 -14.29 3.89
C LEU A 34 8.99 -13.09 4.66
N ILE A 35 8.66 -11.99 3.98
CA ILE A 35 7.96 -10.85 4.58
C ILE A 35 6.57 -11.28 5.08
N LEU A 36 5.78 -11.96 4.23
CA LEU A 36 4.45 -12.45 4.61
C LEU A 36 4.51 -13.44 5.77
N TYR A 37 5.47 -14.35 5.77
CA TYR A 37 5.71 -15.26 6.88
C TYR A 37 6.06 -14.51 8.17
N THR A 38 6.93 -13.51 8.10
CA THR A 38 7.30 -12.69 9.26
C THR A 38 6.08 -11.94 9.79
N MET A 39 5.25 -11.35 8.91
CA MET A 39 4.00 -10.67 9.30
C MET A 39 3.04 -11.64 9.98
N PHE A 40 2.84 -12.83 9.43
CA PHE A 40 1.97 -13.85 10.03
C PHE A 40 2.43 -14.26 11.43
N VAL A 41 3.71 -14.56 11.61
CA VAL A 41 4.26 -14.93 12.92
C VAL A 41 4.17 -13.77 13.90
N TRP A 42 4.50 -12.56 13.47
CA TRP A 42 4.42 -11.37 14.32
C TRP A 42 2.99 -11.10 14.77
N TRP A 43 2.03 -11.05 13.84
CA TRP A 43 0.63 -10.80 14.15
C TRP A 43 -0.04 -11.93 14.90
N ARG A 44 0.51 -13.14 14.87
CA ARG A 44 0.09 -14.22 15.77
C ARG A 44 0.56 -13.95 17.21
N ASP A 45 1.75 -13.39 17.39
CA ASP A 45 2.35 -13.23 18.71
C ASP A 45 1.86 -11.98 19.45
N VAL A 46 1.53 -10.89 18.74
CA VAL A 46 0.98 -9.66 19.38
C VAL A 46 -0.33 -9.91 20.16
N PRO A 47 -1.36 -10.60 19.63
CA PRO A 47 -2.55 -10.95 20.40
C PRO A 47 -2.28 -11.87 21.58
N ARG A 48 -1.21 -12.69 21.51
CA ARG A 48 -0.82 -13.57 22.61
C ARG A 48 -0.25 -12.76 23.77
N GLU A 49 0.68 -11.87 23.46
CA GLU A 49 1.24 -10.90 24.40
C GLU A 49 0.14 -10.02 25.03
N SER A 50 -0.85 -9.61 24.23
CA SER A 50 -1.95 -8.77 24.72
C SER A 50 -2.97 -9.52 25.58
N THR A 51 -3.46 -10.67 25.09
CA THR A 51 -4.68 -11.32 25.61
C THR A 51 -4.35 -12.42 26.63
N TYR A 52 -3.30 -13.20 26.38
CA TYR A 52 -2.95 -14.33 27.23
C TYR A 52 -1.91 -13.95 28.29
N GLU A 53 -0.99 -13.04 27.97
CA GLU A 53 0.08 -12.61 28.89
C GLU A 53 -0.21 -11.26 29.58
N GLY A 54 -1.12 -10.45 29.03
CA GLY A 54 -1.60 -9.22 29.66
C GLY A 54 -0.61 -8.06 29.64
N HIS A 55 0.38 -8.06 28.76
CA HIS A 55 1.44 -7.05 28.71
C HIS A 55 0.99 -5.67 28.18
N HIS A 56 -0.21 -5.59 27.58
CA HIS A 56 -0.78 -4.35 27.04
C HIS A 56 -1.39 -3.46 28.12
N THR A 57 -0.55 -2.86 28.97
CA THR A 57 -0.97 -1.85 29.96
C THR A 57 -1.62 -0.62 29.30
N LYS A 58 -2.31 0.22 30.08
CA LYS A 58 -2.96 1.45 29.55
C LYS A 58 -1.98 2.37 28.81
N VAL A 59 -0.73 2.47 29.28
CA VAL A 59 0.31 3.29 28.65
C VAL A 59 0.73 2.68 27.31
N VAL A 60 0.91 1.36 27.23
CA VAL A 60 1.23 0.64 25.99
C VAL A 60 0.11 0.79 24.96
N GLN A 61 -1.14 0.62 25.39
CA GLN A 61 -2.30 0.81 24.50
C GLN A 61 -2.38 2.24 23.96
N LEU A 62 -2.08 3.24 24.79
CA LEU A 62 -2.01 4.63 24.35
C LEU A 62 -0.91 4.83 23.30
N GLY A 63 0.27 4.23 23.51
CA GLY A 63 1.35 4.22 22.53
C GLY A 63 0.94 3.59 21.19
N LEU A 64 0.26 2.43 21.22
CA LEU A 64 -0.25 1.76 20.02
C LEU A 64 -1.28 2.63 19.26
N ARG A 65 -2.16 3.34 19.97
CA ARG A 65 -3.13 4.27 19.36
C ARG A 65 -2.42 5.42 18.62
N TYR A 66 -1.42 6.03 19.26
CA TYR A 66 -0.63 7.07 18.59
C TYR A 66 0.16 6.50 17.40
N GLY A 67 0.79 5.34 17.57
CA GLY A 67 1.52 4.67 16.49
C GLY A 67 0.65 4.38 15.27
N PHE A 68 -0.56 3.85 15.48
CA PHE A 68 -1.49 3.58 14.38
C PHE A 68 -2.06 4.86 13.76
N THR A 69 -2.30 5.89 14.56
CA THR A 69 -2.72 7.21 14.04
C THR A 69 -1.64 7.81 13.15
N LEU A 70 -0.38 7.80 13.59
CA LEU A 70 0.76 8.30 12.79
C LEU A 70 0.97 7.47 11.52
N PHE A 71 0.78 6.15 11.59
CA PHE A 71 0.81 5.28 10.41
C PHE A 71 -0.27 5.67 9.39
N ILE A 72 -1.52 5.87 9.82
CA ILE A 72 -2.60 6.35 8.93
C ILE A 72 -2.24 7.71 8.33
N VAL A 73 -1.71 8.64 9.14
CA VAL A 73 -1.28 9.96 8.64
C VAL A 73 -0.20 9.83 7.57
N SER A 74 0.76 8.91 7.72
CA SER A 74 1.76 8.67 6.67
C SER A 74 1.15 8.11 5.38
N GLU A 75 0.14 7.25 5.46
CA GLU A 75 -0.58 6.73 4.29
C GLU A 75 -1.38 7.84 3.58
N VAL A 76 -2.06 8.72 4.33
CA VAL A 76 -2.77 9.88 3.76
C VAL A 76 -1.80 10.79 2.98
N MET A 77 -0.59 11.01 3.51
CA MET A 77 0.44 11.80 2.84
C MET A 77 0.98 11.09 1.59
N PHE A 78 1.16 9.76 1.64
CA PHE A 78 1.52 8.95 0.48
C PHE A 78 0.48 9.08 -0.65
N PHE A 79 -0.82 8.94 -0.35
CA PHE A 79 -1.89 9.14 -1.34
C PHE A 79 -2.00 10.59 -1.83
N SER A 80 -1.71 11.57 -0.97
CA SER A 80 -1.69 12.99 -1.35
C SER A 80 -0.67 13.28 -2.45
N ALA A 81 0.46 12.55 -2.50
CA ALA A 81 1.43 12.67 -3.57
C ALA A 81 0.86 12.20 -4.94
N PHE A 82 0.08 11.12 -4.96
CA PHE A 82 -0.61 10.66 -6.18
C PHE A 82 -1.71 11.62 -6.61
N PHE A 83 -2.48 12.18 -5.68
CA PHE A 83 -3.46 13.22 -6.02
C PHE A 83 -2.80 14.46 -6.60
N ARG A 84 -1.67 14.91 -6.03
CA ARG A 84 -0.89 16.00 -6.61
C ARG A 84 -0.45 15.68 -8.04
N ALA A 85 0.05 14.48 -8.29
CA ALA A 85 0.43 14.05 -9.63
C ALA A 85 -0.78 14.03 -10.58
N PHE A 86 -1.92 13.50 -10.12
CA PHE A 86 -3.16 13.45 -10.90
C PHE A 86 -3.69 14.84 -11.23
N PHE A 87 -3.73 15.79 -10.29
CA PHE A 87 -4.25 17.15 -10.53
C PHE A 87 -3.28 18.03 -11.33
N HIS A 88 -1.98 17.73 -11.28
CA HIS A 88 -1.00 18.42 -12.10
C HIS A 88 -1.25 18.20 -13.59
N SER A 89 -1.53 16.96 -14.01
CA SER A 89 -1.74 16.59 -15.43
C SER A 89 -2.87 17.35 -16.16
N PRO A 90 -4.12 17.45 -15.65
CA PRO A 90 -5.19 18.20 -16.29
C PRO A 90 -5.05 19.71 -16.14
N SER A 91 -4.27 20.21 -15.16
CA SER A 91 -4.10 21.66 -14.96
C SER A 91 -3.32 22.33 -16.09
N ALA A 92 -2.42 21.60 -16.74
CA ALA A 92 -1.65 22.04 -17.90
C ALA A 92 -1.27 20.81 -18.74
N PRO A 93 -2.21 20.27 -19.55
CA PRO A 93 -1.95 19.08 -20.36
C PRO A 93 -0.83 19.34 -21.36
N THR A 94 0.08 18.37 -21.51
CA THR A 94 1.22 18.51 -22.42
C THR A 94 0.76 18.49 -23.89
N VAL A 95 1.55 19.11 -24.76
CA VAL A 95 1.27 19.13 -26.20
C VAL A 95 1.28 17.71 -26.79
N GLU A 96 2.08 16.81 -26.22
CA GLU A 96 2.18 15.41 -26.64
C GLU A 96 0.87 14.62 -26.47
N ILE A 97 0.00 15.03 -25.55
CA ILE A 97 -1.33 14.42 -25.35
C ILE A 97 -2.46 15.20 -26.04
N GLY A 98 -2.12 16.11 -26.95
CA GLY A 98 -3.08 16.96 -27.66
C GLY A 98 -3.55 18.19 -26.88
N ALA A 99 -2.89 18.54 -25.76
CA ALA A 99 -3.25 19.65 -24.88
C ALA A 99 -4.71 19.62 -24.37
N ILE A 100 -5.30 18.42 -24.30
CA ILE A 100 -6.64 18.17 -23.77
C ILE A 100 -6.60 17.13 -22.64
N TRP A 101 -7.59 17.17 -21.76
CA TRP A 101 -7.81 16.14 -20.75
C TRP A 101 -9.29 15.75 -20.71
N PRO A 102 -9.64 14.46 -20.76
CA PRO A 102 -8.76 13.30 -20.96
C PRO A 102 -8.03 13.32 -22.31
N PRO A 103 -6.86 12.67 -22.43
CA PRO A 103 -6.18 12.50 -23.71
C PRO A 103 -7.09 11.84 -24.75
N GLU A 104 -6.91 12.21 -26.01
CA GLU A 104 -7.67 11.64 -27.13
C GLU A 104 -7.46 10.12 -27.21
N GLY A 105 -8.54 9.37 -27.47
CA GLY A 105 -8.50 7.90 -27.57
C GLY A 105 -8.59 7.15 -26.24
N ILE A 106 -8.66 7.85 -25.10
CA ILE A 106 -8.91 7.21 -23.79
C ILE A 106 -10.40 7.26 -23.47
N GLU A 107 -11.04 6.09 -23.39
CA GLU A 107 -12.40 5.95 -22.88
C GLU A 107 -12.40 6.03 -21.34
N VAL A 108 -13.16 6.98 -20.79
CA VAL A 108 -13.29 7.15 -19.34
C VAL A 108 -14.48 6.33 -18.83
N LEU A 109 -14.29 5.68 -17.68
CA LEU A 109 -15.35 4.95 -17.00
C LEU A 109 -16.47 5.90 -16.57
N ASP A 110 -17.73 5.53 -16.83
CA ASP A 110 -18.89 6.27 -16.32
C ASP A 110 -18.89 6.28 -14.78
N PRO A 111 -18.84 7.46 -14.13
CA PRO A 111 -18.87 7.55 -12.68
C PRO A 111 -20.10 6.90 -12.05
N TRP A 112 -21.24 6.86 -12.75
CA TRP A 112 -22.51 6.31 -12.25
C TRP A 112 -22.66 4.80 -12.42
N GLY A 113 -21.72 4.14 -13.10
CA GLY A 113 -21.69 2.70 -13.27
C GLY A 113 -21.02 1.99 -12.07
N ILE A 114 -19.99 1.22 -12.39
CA ILE A 114 -19.23 0.43 -11.40
C ILE A 114 -18.60 1.30 -10.29
N PRO A 115 -18.01 2.49 -10.57
CA PRO A 115 -17.42 3.33 -9.53
C PRO A 115 -18.44 3.77 -8.46
N PHE A 116 -19.66 4.12 -8.86
CA PHE A 116 -20.73 4.47 -7.93
C PHE A 116 -21.14 3.29 -7.05
N LEU A 117 -21.32 2.10 -7.64
CA LEU A 117 -21.61 0.88 -6.87
C LEU A 117 -20.52 0.60 -5.83
N ASN A 118 -19.24 0.72 -6.20
CA ASN A 118 -18.13 0.53 -5.27
C ASN A 118 -18.16 1.56 -4.13
N THR A 119 -18.55 2.81 -4.42
CA THR A 119 -18.71 3.85 -3.40
C THR A 119 -19.81 3.48 -2.40
N LEU A 120 -20.95 2.98 -2.88
CA LEU A 120 -22.02 2.50 -2.00
C LEU A 120 -21.60 1.31 -1.15
N ILE A 121 -20.88 0.33 -1.72
CA ILE A 121 -20.36 -0.82 -0.97
C ILE A 121 -19.44 -0.34 0.16
N LEU A 122 -18.49 0.56 -0.14
CA LEU A 122 -17.58 1.10 0.87
C LEU A 122 -18.32 1.87 1.97
N LEU A 123 -19.27 2.75 1.62
CA LEU A 123 -20.07 3.50 2.59
C LEU A 123 -20.90 2.56 3.47
N SER A 124 -21.53 1.54 2.88
CA SER A 124 -22.34 0.56 3.61
C SER A 124 -21.52 -0.36 4.51
N SER A 125 -20.25 -0.63 4.16
CA SER A 125 -19.37 -1.48 4.99
C SER A 125 -18.90 -0.80 6.29
N GLY A 126 -19.00 0.53 6.36
CA GLY A 126 -18.64 1.32 7.53
C GLY A 126 -19.83 1.77 8.39
N ALA A 127 -21.06 1.58 7.90
CA ALA A 127 -22.31 1.91 8.62
C ALA A 127 -22.72 0.77 9.56
#